data_AF-A0A3C0ASK4-F1
#
_entry.id   AF-A0A3C0ASK4-F1
#
_cell.length_a   1.000
_cell.length_b   1.000
_cell.length_c   1.000
_cell.angle_alpha   90.00
_cell.angle_beta   90.00
_cell.angle_gamma   90.00
#
_symmetry.space_group_name_H-M   'P 1'
#
loop_
_entity.id
_entity.type
_entity.pdbx_description
1 polymer ?
#
loop_
_entity_poly.entity_id
_entity_poly.type
_entity_poly.pdbx_seq_one_letter_code
_entity_poly.pdbx_strand_id
1 'polypeptide(L)'
;MATNTLPDQSNEPATLGSDSGSVHFNQTFLKFLTPLASLKLTVALFAMAIFIILAGTLAQVNKDIWVVIDEYFRTGIAKIEFKIFFPPSFFPSLDQQNIPGFIYFPGGWLIGFLMGINLFAAHFIRFKVQAKGSQRTIGWTIIAVGAVITWLVIASGANKDGFQGYSLLSWQALWWLLQAGVGLATVAGCVLFFYIDKHRRAERALILGFTILLGCLRAWAISQGQAARFSDSSMRILWQLIKATFAGCVLLSGCIFLFKKRAGVVLLHAGVGLMMLSELIVGTMAVETQMTISEGETTSFVHDIREVELAIVDPTDPKEDKVTVIPQSILLANRDTVVSDPQLPFDYELVKYYPNASLRKVSSLTPEEKKEFENPATAGIGLDWIALPMQSATGTDMGGGVDTPSAYIKVIDKKTSEPSGIYLVDLQMSLQEIGQPVVVDGTTYQLYLRF
;
A
#
# COMPACT_ATOMS: atom_id res chain seq x y z
N MET A 1 -32.48 7.96 -15.74
CA MET A 1 -33.55 7.00 -16.10
C MET A 1 -33.62 5.92 -15.04
N ALA A 2 -34.53 6.08 -14.09
CA ALA A 2 -34.82 5.08 -13.06
C ALA A 2 -35.61 3.93 -13.71
N THR A 3 -35.16 2.69 -13.53
CA THR A 3 -35.93 1.49 -13.89
C THR A 3 -36.24 0.72 -12.63
N ASN A 4 -37.31 1.16 -11.95
CA ASN A 4 -38.05 0.33 -10.99
C ASN A 4 -39.01 -0.56 -11.79
N THR A 5 -38.55 -1.72 -12.24
CA THR A 5 -39.45 -2.77 -12.72
C THR A 5 -39.05 -4.10 -12.09
N LEU A 6 -39.73 -4.42 -10.99
CA LEU A 6 -39.84 -5.80 -10.50
C LEU A 6 -40.67 -6.58 -11.53
N PRO A 7 -40.32 -7.84 -11.86
CA PRO A 7 -41.13 -8.64 -12.78
C PRO A 7 -42.42 -9.07 -12.10
N ASP A 8 -43.51 -8.96 -12.87
CA ASP A 8 -44.87 -9.33 -12.56
C ASP A 8 -45.00 -10.80 -12.10
N GLN A 9 -45.85 -11.04 -11.09
CA GLN A 9 -46.19 -12.37 -10.60
C GLN A 9 -47.29 -12.97 -11.47
N SER A 10 -46.93 -13.67 -12.55
CA SER A 10 -47.84 -14.61 -13.20
C SER A 10 -47.45 -16.05 -12.80
N ASN A 11 -48.33 -16.65 -11.99
CA ASN A 11 -48.30 -18.05 -11.60
C ASN A 11 -48.64 -18.94 -12.81
N GLU A 12 -47.69 -19.76 -13.27
CA GLU A 12 -47.98 -21.05 -13.91
C GLU A 12 -47.10 -22.14 -13.30
N PRO A 13 -47.67 -23.25 -12.80
CA PRO A 13 -46.89 -24.30 -12.15
C PRO A 13 -46.36 -25.28 -13.21
N ALA A 14 -45.06 -25.17 -13.53
CA ALA A 14 -44.35 -26.25 -14.19
C ALA A 14 -43.99 -27.32 -13.15
N THR A 15 -44.72 -28.44 -13.18
CA THR A 15 -44.36 -29.65 -12.45
C THR A 15 -43.18 -30.34 -13.14
N LEU A 16 -42.15 -30.71 -12.36
CA LEU A 16 -41.40 -31.98 -12.42
C LEU A 16 -40.16 -31.96 -11.51
N GLY A 17 -40.08 -32.97 -10.63
CA GLY A 17 -38.83 -33.68 -10.32
C GLY A 17 -37.93 -33.14 -9.19
N SER A 18 -38.15 -33.64 -7.98
CA SER A 18 -37.17 -33.90 -6.90
C SER A 18 -35.90 -33.02 -6.84
N ASP A 19 -35.99 -31.85 -6.19
CA ASP A 19 -34.81 -31.20 -5.57
C ASP A 19 -35.22 -30.17 -4.49
N SER A 20 -36.12 -30.56 -3.58
CA SER A 20 -36.75 -29.64 -2.61
C SER A 20 -35.75 -28.97 -1.65
N GLY A 21 -34.60 -29.60 -1.38
CA GLY A 21 -33.54 -29.06 -0.52
C GLY A 21 -32.73 -27.93 -1.17
N SER A 22 -32.38 -28.06 -2.46
CA SER A 22 -31.59 -27.06 -3.20
C SER A 22 -32.41 -25.81 -3.55
N VAL A 23 -33.72 -25.98 -3.75
CA VAL A 23 -34.67 -24.89 -4.01
C VAL A 23 -34.92 -24.05 -2.75
N HIS A 24 -35.11 -24.67 -1.58
CA HIS A 24 -35.29 -23.95 -0.32
C HIS A 24 -34.02 -23.20 0.12
N PHE A 25 -32.85 -23.81 -0.03
CA PHE A 25 -31.56 -23.18 0.30
C PHE A 25 -31.32 -21.93 -0.57
N ASN A 26 -31.55 -22.04 -1.88
CA ASN A 26 -31.41 -20.91 -2.80
C ASN A 26 -32.39 -19.75 -2.50
N GLN A 27 -33.64 -20.04 -2.13
CA GLN A 27 -34.61 -18.99 -1.82
C GLN A 27 -34.29 -18.25 -0.51
N THR A 28 -33.90 -18.96 0.55
CA THR A 28 -33.51 -18.34 1.82
C THR A 28 -32.23 -17.52 1.67
N PHE A 29 -31.24 -18.05 0.95
CA PHE A 29 -29.99 -17.36 0.66
C PHE A 29 -30.20 -16.08 -0.17
N LEU A 30 -31.06 -16.13 -1.19
CA LEU A 30 -31.39 -14.95 -2.00
C LEU A 30 -32.16 -13.90 -1.19
N LYS A 31 -33.08 -14.31 -0.30
CA LYS A 31 -33.79 -13.38 0.60
C LYS A 31 -32.82 -12.63 1.53
N PHE A 32 -31.78 -13.29 2.02
CA PHE A 32 -30.75 -12.68 2.85
C PHE A 32 -29.85 -11.70 2.06
N LEU A 33 -29.45 -12.06 0.83
CA LEU A 33 -28.59 -11.19 0.00
C LEU A 33 -29.29 -9.96 -0.59
N THR A 34 -30.62 -10.03 -0.78
CA THR A 34 -31.39 -8.95 -1.41
C THR A 34 -31.26 -7.59 -0.70
N PRO A 35 -31.42 -7.46 0.63
CA PRO A 35 -31.21 -6.19 1.32
C PRO A 35 -29.75 -5.71 1.23
N LEU A 36 -28.79 -6.64 1.22
CA LEU A 36 -27.36 -6.33 1.08
C LEU A 36 -27.02 -5.79 -0.31
N ALA A 37 -27.77 -6.14 -1.36
CA ALA A 37 -27.60 -5.64 -2.72
C ALA A 37 -28.23 -4.24 -2.99
N SER A 38 -28.60 -3.51 -1.94
CA SER A 38 -29.30 -2.23 -2.04
C SER A 38 -28.42 -1.10 -2.58
N LEU A 39 -28.93 -0.35 -3.56
CA LEU A 39 -28.28 0.88 -4.06
C LEU A 39 -28.25 1.98 -2.99
N LYS A 40 -29.27 2.05 -2.12
CA LYS A 40 -29.29 3.03 -1.01
C LYS A 40 -28.16 2.76 -0.03
N LEU A 41 -27.86 1.48 0.22
CA LEU A 41 -26.73 1.08 1.04
C LEU A 41 -25.41 1.49 0.39
N THR A 42 -25.25 1.26 -0.91
CA THR A 42 -24.06 1.71 -1.67
C THR A 42 -23.85 3.22 -1.54
N VAL A 43 -24.89 4.03 -1.75
CA VAL A 43 -24.81 5.49 -1.67
C VAL A 43 -24.46 5.94 -0.24
N ALA A 44 -25.05 5.33 0.78
CA ALA A 44 -24.74 5.64 2.17
C ALA A 44 -23.28 5.30 2.52
N LEU A 45 -22.80 4.10 2.14
CA LEU A 45 -21.41 3.68 2.34
C LEU A 45 -20.42 4.58 1.61
N PHE A 46 -20.74 5.01 0.39
CA PHE A 46 -19.91 5.92 -0.38
C PHE A 46 -19.85 7.32 0.27
N ALA A 47 -20.98 7.84 0.75
CA ALA A 47 -21.01 9.11 1.49
C ALA A 47 -20.19 9.02 2.79
N MET A 48 -20.29 7.89 3.52
CA MET A 48 -19.46 7.64 4.70
C MET A 48 -17.98 7.53 4.37
N ALA A 49 -17.63 6.88 3.24
CA ALA A 49 -16.25 6.81 2.75
C ALA A 49 -15.67 8.20 2.43
N ILE A 50 -16.44 9.05 1.75
CA ILE A 50 -16.03 10.45 1.49
C ILE A 50 -15.80 11.20 2.79
N PHE A 51 -16.71 11.06 3.76
CA PHE A 51 -16.59 11.74 5.05
C PHE A 51 -15.37 11.27 5.86
N ILE A 52 -15.12 9.96 5.97
CA ILE A 52 -13.95 9.46 6.72
C ILE A 52 -12.63 9.83 6.03
N ILE A 53 -12.60 9.86 4.69
CA ILE A 53 -11.43 10.35 3.94
C ILE A 53 -11.18 11.82 4.27
N LEU A 54 -12.20 12.67 4.22
CA LEU A 54 -12.09 14.08 4.60
C LEU A 54 -11.58 14.23 6.05
N ALA A 55 -12.21 13.53 6.99
CA ALA A 55 -11.82 13.58 8.41
C ALA A 55 -10.36 13.12 8.61
N GLY A 56 -9.95 12.01 7.99
CA GLY A 56 -8.57 11.53 8.05
C GLY A 56 -7.57 12.55 7.47
N THR A 57 -7.86 13.14 6.30
CA THR A 57 -6.98 14.16 5.70
C THR A 57 -6.85 15.41 6.57
N LEU A 58 -7.90 15.81 7.29
CA LEU A 58 -7.82 16.92 8.26
C LEU A 58 -7.05 16.53 9.53
N ALA A 59 -7.15 15.27 9.96
CA ALA A 59 -6.40 14.78 11.11
C ALA A 59 -4.88 14.79 10.86
N GLN A 60 -4.44 14.62 9.61
CA GLN A 60 -3.01 14.68 9.23
C GLN A 60 -2.34 16.03 9.50
N VAL A 61 -3.11 17.09 9.75
CA VAL A 61 -2.56 18.40 10.17
C VAL A 61 -1.84 18.33 11.51
N ASN A 62 -2.28 17.43 12.40
CA ASN A 62 -1.75 17.34 13.77
C ASN A 62 -1.24 15.94 14.12
N LYS A 63 -1.29 15.00 13.17
CA LYS A 63 -0.94 13.60 13.37
C LYS A 63 -0.09 13.12 12.22
N ASP A 64 0.80 12.20 12.53
CA ASP A 64 1.51 11.43 11.53
C ASP A 64 0.53 10.64 10.65
N ILE A 65 0.92 10.39 9.40
CA ILE A 65 0.10 9.70 8.39
C ILE A 65 -0.28 8.31 8.87
N TRP A 66 0.63 7.58 9.51
CA TRP A 66 0.39 6.20 9.95
C TRP A 66 -0.56 6.14 11.13
N VAL A 67 -0.46 7.09 12.06
CA VAL A 67 -1.44 7.23 13.16
C VAL A 67 -2.84 7.47 12.58
N VAL A 68 -2.97 8.33 11.56
CA VAL A 68 -4.26 8.54 10.89
C VAL A 68 -4.72 7.28 10.15
N ILE A 69 -3.81 6.59 9.45
CA ILE A 69 -4.11 5.31 8.80
C ILE A 69 -4.70 4.35 9.82
N ASP A 70 -4.08 4.17 10.98
CA ASP A 70 -4.53 3.21 11.99
C ASP A 70 -5.84 3.61 12.68
N GLU A 71 -5.96 4.87 13.09
CA GLU A 71 -7.12 5.35 13.85
C GLU A 71 -8.37 5.64 13.00
N TYR A 72 -8.23 5.90 11.69
CA TYR A 72 -9.36 6.26 10.81
C TYR A 72 -9.66 5.18 9.78
N PHE A 73 -8.62 4.61 9.15
CA PHE A 73 -8.79 3.72 8.01
C PHE A 73 -8.61 2.25 8.37
N ARG A 74 -7.61 1.91 9.19
CA ARG A 74 -7.30 0.55 9.63
C ARG A 74 -8.03 0.11 10.91
N THR A 75 -9.17 0.74 11.19
CA THR A 75 -10.08 0.38 12.28
C THR A 75 -11.50 0.12 11.79
N GLY A 76 -12.27 -0.65 12.58
CA GLY A 76 -13.71 -0.81 12.38
C GLY A 76 -14.52 0.42 12.83
N ILE A 77 -14.08 1.12 13.88
CA ILE A 77 -14.73 2.33 14.42
C ILE A 77 -13.66 3.38 14.66
N ALA A 78 -13.77 4.50 13.95
CA ALA A 78 -12.89 5.65 14.09
C ALA A 78 -13.41 6.60 15.16
N LYS A 79 -12.50 7.12 15.99
CA LYS A 79 -12.78 8.19 16.95
C LYS A 79 -12.37 9.52 16.32
N ILE A 80 -13.35 10.28 15.85
CA ILE A 80 -13.14 11.55 15.16
C ILE A 80 -13.28 12.68 16.17
N GLU A 81 -12.18 13.38 16.45
CA GLU A 81 -12.17 14.53 17.37
C GLU A 81 -12.66 15.79 16.65
N PHE A 82 -13.51 16.60 17.29
CA PHE A 82 -14.08 17.77 16.62
C PHE A 82 -13.04 18.83 16.25
N LYS A 83 -11.93 18.89 16.99
CA LYS A 83 -10.84 19.84 16.74
C LYS A 83 -10.26 19.73 15.31
N ILE A 84 -10.32 18.57 14.67
CA ILE A 84 -9.77 18.38 13.32
C ILE A 84 -10.51 19.22 12.26
N PHE A 85 -11.78 19.57 12.50
CA PHE A 85 -12.56 20.39 11.58
C PHE A 85 -12.25 21.89 11.68
N PHE A 86 -11.35 22.28 12.59
CA PHE A 86 -10.93 23.66 12.81
C PHE A 86 -9.40 23.81 12.70
N PRO A 87 -8.79 23.47 11.54
CA PRO A 87 -7.34 23.49 11.40
C PRO A 87 -6.77 24.92 11.58
N PRO A 88 -5.56 25.08 12.16
CA PRO A 88 -4.94 26.39 12.39
C PRO A 88 -4.82 27.27 11.15
N SER A 89 -4.64 26.65 9.97
CA SER A 89 -4.56 27.34 8.68
C SER A 89 -5.84 28.08 8.30
N PHE A 90 -7.01 27.59 8.72
CA PHE A 90 -8.30 28.22 8.45
C PHE A 90 -8.84 29.02 9.64
N PHE A 91 -8.39 28.67 10.86
CA PHE A 91 -8.88 29.25 12.11
C PHE A 91 -7.73 29.67 13.06
N PRO A 92 -6.88 30.62 12.67
CA PRO A 92 -5.65 30.93 13.40
C PRO A 92 -5.86 31.55 14.79
N SER A 93 -7.04 32.11 15.08
CA SER A 93 -7.38 32.75 16.36
C SER A 93 -8.14 31.85 17.34
N LEU A 94 -8.48 30.63 16.93
CA LEU A 94 -9.16 29.65 17.77
C LEU A 94 -8.12 28.79 18.48
N ASP A 95 -8.31 28.55 19.78
CA ASP A 95 -7.49 27.59 20.52
C ASP A 95 -7.97 26.17 20.23
N GLN A 96 -7.32 25.51 19.26
CA GLN A 96 -7.71 24.16 18.84
C GLN A 96 -7.51 23.10 19.93
N GLN A 97 -6.56 23.29 20.85
CA GLN A 97 -6.27 22.30 21.89
C GLN A 97 -7.43 22.20 22.89
N ASN A 98 -8.20 23.28 23.02
CA ASN A 98 -9.31 23.38 23.95
C ASN A 98 -10.68 23.09 23.34
N ILE A 99 -10.77 22.57 22.11
CA ILE A 99 -12.05 22.15 21.50
C ILE A 99 -12.43 20.77 22.04
N PRO A 100 -13.46 20.64 22.89
CA PRO A 100 -13.83 19.36 23.48
C PRO A 100 -14.72 18.55 22.53
N GLY A 101 -14.70 17.24 22.70
CA GLY A 101 -15.67 16.33 22.09
C GLY A 101 -15.14 15.54 20.90
N PHE A 102 -15.82 14.42 20.64
CA PHE A 102 -15.52 13.49 19.57
C PHE A 102 -16.80 12.76 19.16
N ILE A 103 -16.78 12.14 17.98
CA ILE A 103 -17.81 11.21 17.53
C ILE A 103 -17.17 9.88 17.17
N TYR A 104 -17.87 8.79 17.48
CA TYR A 104 -17.55 7.49 16.90
C TYR A 104 -18.22 7.38 15.54
N PHE A 105 -17.43 6.98 14.55
CA PHE A 105 -17.87 6.85 13.17
C PHE A 105 -17.38 5.52 12.60
N PRO A 106 -18.09 4.90 11.65
CA PRO A 106 -17.59 3.72 10.94
C PRO A 106 -16.21 3.98 10.33
N GLY A 107 -15.20 3.20 10.72
CA GLY A 107 -13.85 3.32 10.19
C GLY A 107 -13.71 2.72 8.78
N GLY A 108 -12.55 2.91 8.16
CA GLY A 108 -12.26 2.47 6.81
C GLY A 108 -12.50 0.97 6.57
N TRP A 109 -12.06 0.08 7.48
CA TRP A 109 -12.32 -1.36 7.34
C TRP A 109 -13.79 -1.69 7.36
N LEU A 110 -14.57 -1.10 8.28
CA LEU A 110 -15.99 -1.42 8.39
C LEU A 110 -16.73 -0.94 7.13
N ILE A 111 -16.47 0.28 6.68
CA ILE A 111 -17.07 0.82 5.46
C ILE A 111 -16.66 -0.02 4.25
N GLY A 112 -15.36 -0.29 4.09
CA GLY A 112 -14.81 -1.08 2.99
C GLY A 112 -15.37 -2.51 2.96
N PHE A 113 -15.46 -3.17 4.12
CA PHE A 113 -16.02 -4.50 4.28
C PHE A 113 -17.51 -4.54 3.90
N LEU A 114 -18.31 -3.62 4.43
CA LEU A 114 -19.74 -3.52 4.10
C LEU A 114 -19.96 -3.20 2.62
N MET A 115 -19.09 -2.37 2.03
CA MET A 115 -19.12 -2.06 0.61
C MET A 115 -18.74 -3.28 -0.24
N GLY A 116 -17.77 -4.08 0.20
CA GLY A 116 -17.42 -5.37 -0.39
C GLY A 116 -18.59 -6.35 -0.39
N ILE A 117 -19.27 -6.52 0.75
CA ILE A 117 -20.48 -7.35 0.86
C ILE A 117 -21.58 -6.83 -0.08
N ASN A 118 -21.83 -5.52 -0.07
CA ASN A 118 -22.85 -4.89 -0.90
C ASN A 118 -22.59 -5.13 -2.39
N LEU A 119 -21.36 -4.90 -2.83
CA LEU A 119 -20.95 -5.09 -4.22
C LEU A 119 -21.05 -6.56 -4.62
N PHE A 120 -20.58 -7.48 -3.77
CA PHE A 120 -20.69 -8.91 -4.03
C PHE A 120 -22.15 -9.37 -4.15
N ALA A 121 -23.01 -8.98 -3.20
CA ALA A 121 -24.43 -9.30 -3.22
C ALA A 121 -25.13 -8.73 -4.46
N ALA A 122 -24.86 -7.47 -4.81
CA ALA A 122 -25.42 -6.84 -6.00
C ALA A 122 -25.01 -7.57 -7.29
N HIS A 123 -23.76 -7.99 -7.40
CA HIS A 123 -23.28 -8.72 -8.58
C HIS A 123 -23.89 -10.11 -8.67
N PHE A 124 -23.93 -10.84 -7.56
CA PHE A 124 -24.49 -12.19 -7.51
C PHE A 124 -25.97 -12.22 -7.92
N ILE A 125 -26.76 -11.25 -7.46
CA ILE A 125 -28.20 -11.19 -7.77
C ILE A 125 -28.45 -10.74 -9.22
N ARG A 126 -27.72 -9.73 -9.70
CA ARG A 126 -28.00 -9.09 -11.01
C ARG A 126 -27.41 -9.84 -12.20
N PHE A 127 -26.29 -10.55 -12.03
CA PHE A 127 -25.56 -11.19 -13.13
C PHE A 127 -25.68 -12.71 -13.07
N LYS A 128 -26.89 -13.22 -13.37
CA LYS A 128 -27.13 -14.65 -13.51
C LYS A 128 -26.54 -15.18 -14.83
N VAL A 129 -25.99 -16.39 -14.77
CA VAL A 129 -25.54 -17.14 -15.94
C VAL A 129 -26.72 -17.37 -16.89
N GLN A 130 -26.58 -16.95 -18.14
CA GLN A 130 -27.62 -17.04 -19.17
C GLN A 130 -27.45 -18.29 -20.08
N ALA A 131 -26.30 -18.95 -20.01
CA ALA A 131 -25.99 -20.14 -20.79
C ALA A 131 -26.71 -21.39 -20.27
N LYS A 132 -27.15 -22.27 -21.19
CA LYS A 132 -27.74 -23.59 -20.90
C LYS A 132 -26.97 -24.68 -21.63
N GLY A 133 -27.02 -25.92 -21.13
CA GLY A 133 -26.40 -27.08 -21.77
C GLY A 133 -24.88 -26.95 -21.96
N SER A 134 -24.39 -27.38 -23.13
CA SER A 134 -22.96 -27.39 -23.49
C SER A 134 -22.30 -26.01 -23.52
N GLN A 135 -23.06 -24.95 -23.82
CA GLN A 135 -22.51 -23.58 -23.79
C GLN A 135 -22.08 -23.16 -22.37
N ARG A 136 -22.77 -23.67 -21.34
CA ARG A 136 -22.43 -23.38 -19.94
C ARG A 136 -21.12 -24.04 -19.54
N THR A 137 -20.92 -25.30 -19.93
CA THR A 137 -19.69 -26.04 -19.60
C THR A 137 -18.50 -25.44 -20.33
N ILE A 138 -18.63 -25.16 -21.64
CA ILE A 138 -17.58 -24.48 -22.43
C ILE A 138 -17.21 -23.13 -21.80
N GLY A 139 -18.20 -22.31 -21.45
CA GLY A 139 -17.96 -21.00 -20.86
C GLY A 139 -17.16 -21.08 -19.56
N TRP A 140 -17.52 -21.99 -18.65
CA TRP A 140 -16.78 -22.19 -17.39
C TRP A 140 -15.38 -22.75 -17.61
N THR A 141 -15.20 -23.67 -18.55
CA THR A 141 -13.86 -24.18 -18.91
C THR A 141 -12.96 -23.07 -19.42
N ILE A 142 -13.48 -22.20 -20.30
CA ILE A 142 -12.70 -21.06 -20.81
C ILE A 142 -12.38 -20.08 -19.68
N ILE A 143 -13.31 -19.81 -18.75
CA ILE A 143 -13.01 -18.96 -17.58
C ILE A 143 -11.93 -19.61 -16.70
N ALA A 144 -11.99 -20.91 -16.45
CA ALA A 144 -10.97 -21.60 -15.65
C ALA A 144 -9.59 -21.50 -16.31
N VAL A 145 -9.50 -21.76 -17.62
CA VAL A 145 -8.26 -21.58 -18.41
C VAL A 145 -7.80 -20.12 -18.36
N GLY A 146 -8.72 -19.18 -18.54
CA GLY A 146 -8.43 -17.75 -18.45
C GLY A 146 -7.88 -17.34 -17.08
N ALA A 147 -8.44 -17.86 -15.99
CA ALA A 147 -7.97 -17.61 -14.63
C ALA A 147 -6.56 -18.16 -14.39
N VAL A 148 -6.26 -19.37 -14.90
CA VAL A 148 -4.91 -19.95 -14.87
C VAL A 148 -3.94 -19.08 -15.67
N ILE A 149 -4.32 -18.63 -16.87
CA ILE A 149 -3.51 -17.71 -17.68
C ILE A 149 -3.28 -16.40 -16.94
N THR A 150 -4.31 -15.80 -16.34
CA THR A 150 -4.17 -14.58 -15.53
C THR A 150 -3.19 -14.78 -14.38
N TRP A 151 -3.29 -15.90 -13.66
CA TRP A 151 -2.35 -16.25 -12.60
C TRP A 151 -0.92 -16.40 -13.14
N LEU A 152 -0.73 -17.10 -14.26
CA LEU A 152 0.58 -17.23 -14.91
C LEU A 152 1.15 -15.87 -15.33
N VAL A 153 0.32 -14.95 -15.84
CA VAL A 153 0.74 -13.59 -16.19
C VAL A 153 1.21 -12.85 -14.94
N ILE A 154 0.46 -12.90 -13.85
CA ILE A 154 0.83 -12.26 -12.57
C ILE A 154 2.13 -12.88 -12.02
N ALA A 155 2.20 -14.22 -11.95
CA ALA A 155 3.37 -14.94 -11.46
C ALA A 155 4.63 -14.65 -12.30
N SER A 156 4.49 -14.57 -13.64
CA SER A 156 5.59 -14.21 -14.55
C SER A 156 6.01 -12.73 -14.46
N GLY A 157 5.17 -11.88 -13.87
CA GLY A 157 5.52 -10.48 -13.57
C GLY A 157 6.24 -10.33 -12.23
N ALA A 158 5.89 -11.17 -11.26
CA ALA A 158 6.48 -11.23 -9.92
C ALA A 158 7.82 -12.00 -9.94
N ASN A 159 8.82 -11.45 -10.63
CA ASN A 159 10.18 -12.01 -10.61
C ASN A 159 10.79 -11.86 -9.20
N LYS A 160 10.90 -12.99 -8.48
CA LYS A 160 11.55 -13.04 -7.16
C LYS A 160 13.07 -12.89 -7.22
N ASP A 161 13.68 -13.19 -8.37
CA ASP A 161 15.14 -13.34 -8.46
C ASP A 161 15.88 -12.08 -8.92
N GLY A 162 15.18 -10.98 -9.21
CA GLY A 162 15.80 -9.72 -9.60
C GLY A 162 16.51 -9.78 -10.96
N PHE A 163 16.40 -8.70 -11.73
CA PHE A 163 17.02 -8.52 -13.05
C PHE A 163 16.39 -9.32 -14.22
N GLN A 164 15.90 -8.52 -15.18
CA GLN A 164 15.62 -8.83 -16.59
C GLN A 164 15.18 -10.27 -16.92
N GLY A 165 13.91 -10.59 -16.61
CA GLY A 165 13.29 -11.79 -17.13
C GLY A 165 13.31 -11.79 -18.65
N TYR A 166 13.97 -12.80 -19.23
CA TYR A 166 14.03 -13.05 -20.67
C TYR A 166 12.61 -13.11 -21.24
N SER A 167 12.27 -12.20 -22.15
CA SER A 167 11.06 -12.34 -22.96
C SER A 167 11.23 -13.49 -23.94
N LEU A 168 10.15 -14.23 -24.20
CA LEU A 168 10.13 -15.30 -25.22
C LEU A 168 10.52 -14.78 -26.61
N LEU A 169 10.34 -13.48 -26.85
CA LEU A 169 10.70 -12.77 -28.07
C LEU A 169 11.75 -11.70 -27.75
N SER A 170 12.71 -11.48 -28.64
CA SER A 170 13.62 -10.35 -28.48
C SER A 170 12.85 -9.03 -28.47
N TRP A 171 13.36 -8.02 -27.76
CA TRP A 171 12.75 -6.69 -27.75
C TRP A 171 12.66 -6.09 -29.16
N GLN A 172 13.54 -6.49 -30.08
CA GLN A 172 13.47 -6.15 -31.49
C GLN A 172 12.28 -6.80 -32.21
N ALA A 173 12.06 -8.08 -31.99
CA ALA A 173 10.91 -8.77 -32.55
C ALA A 173 9.59 -8.17 -32.05
N LEU A 174 9.50 -7.83 -30.76
CA LEU A 174 8.33 -7.16 -30.18
C LEU A 174 8.05 -5.80 -30.82
N TRP A 175 9.10 -4.99 -31.05
CA TRP A 175 8.96 -3.72 -31.76
C TRP A 175 8.43 -3.91 -33.18
N TRP A 176 8.95 -4.90 -33.92
CA TRP A 176 8.45 -5.21 -35.26
C TRP A 176 7.01 -5.68 -35.27
N LEU A 177 6.61 -6.52 -34.31
CA LEU A 177 5.22 -6.95 -34.15
C LEU A 177 4.29 -5.78 -33.86
N LEU A 178 4.70 -4.85 -32.99
CA LEU A 178 3.93 -3.62 -32.74
C LEU A 178 3.76 -2.82 -34.03
N GLN A 179 4.84 -2.58 -34.76
CA GLN A 179 4.83 -1.83 -36.01
C GLN A 179 3.99 -2.51 -37.11
N ALA A 180 4.04 -3.84 -37.18
CA ALA A 180 3.17 -4.63 -38.06
C ALA A 180 1.71 -4.51 -37.63
N GLY A 181 1.42 -4.58 -36.33
CA GLY A 181 0.08 -4.40 -35.76
C GLY A 181 -0.52 -3.03 -36.07
N VAL A 182 0.26 -1.95 -35.90
CA VAL A 182 -0.15 -0.58 -36.28
C VAL A 182 -0.43 -0.51 -37.79
N GLY A 183 0.45 -1.07 -38.63
CA GLY A 183 0.24 -1.11 -40.07
C GLY A 183 -1.05 -1.85 -40.48
N LEU A 184 -1.28 -3.03 -39.89
CA LEU A 184 -2.50 -3.81 -40.11
C LEU A 184 -3.75 -3.06 -39.64
N ALA A 185 -3.69 -2.39 -38.48
CA ALA A 185 -4.79 -1.59 -37.97
C ALA A 185 -5.11 -0.40 -38.89
N THR A 186 -4.11 0.27 -39.46
CA THR A 186 -4.30 1.33 -40.47
C THR A 186 -5.00 0.78 -41.71
N VAL A 187 -4.54 -0.36 -42.25
CA VAL A 187 -5.19 -0.98 -43.42
C VAL A 187 -6.63 -1.40 -43.10
N ALA A 188 -6.85 -2.02 -41.95
CA ALA A 188 -8.18 -2.41 -41.50
C ALA A 188 -9.10 -1.20 -41.34
N GLY A 189 -8.61 -0.09 -40.79
CA GLY A 189 -9.34 1.17 -40.67
C GLY A 189 -9.76 1.76 -42.02
N CYS A 190 -8.86 1.74 -43.01
CA CYS A 190 -9.19 2.11 -44.39
C CYS A 190 -10.32 1.25 -44.97
N VAL A 191 -10.24 -0.07 -44.82
CA VAL A 191 -11.29 -0.99 -45.30
C VAL A 191 -12.61 -0.74 -44.58
N LEU A 192 -12.59 -0.59 -43.25
CA LEU A 192 -13.78 -0.37 -42.43
C LEU A 192 -14.50 0.93 -42.79
N PHE A 193 -13.74 1.99 -43.12
CA PHE A 193 -14.32 3.28 -43.54
C PHE A 193 -15.20 3.16 -44.80
N PHE A 194 -14.86 2.23 -45.70
CA PHE A 194 -15.66 1.94 -46.91
C PHE A 194 -16.79 0.95 -46.64
N TYR A 195 -16.68 0.11 -45.62
CA TYR A 195 -17.72 -0.86 -45.27
C TYR A 195 -18.88 -0.24 -44.46
N ILE A 196 -18.64 0.87 -43.76
CA ILE A 196 -19.66 1.55 -42.96
C ILE A 196 -20.56 2.43 -43.82
N ASP A 197 -21.87 2.32 -43.60
CA ASP A 197 -22.90 3.09 -44.28
C ASP A 197 -22.66 4.60 -44.23
N LYS A 198 -22.93 5.26 -45.36
CA LYS A 198 -22.71 6.71 -45.54
C LYS A 198 -23.48 7.59 -44.53
N HIS A 199 -24.55 7.07 -43.95
CA HIS A 199 -25.37 7.79 -42.96
C HIS A 199 -24.73 7.89 -41.57
N ARG A 200 -23.81 6.99 -41.21
CA ARG A 200 -23.13 6.98 -39.89
C ARG A 200 -21.92 7.93 -39.87
N ARG A 201 -22.16 9.23 -40.15
CA ARG A 201 -21.11 10.24 -40.36
C ARG A 201 -20.10 10.34 -39.22
N ALA A 202 -20.56 10.29 -37.98
CA ALA A 202 -19.69 10.39 -36.80
C ALA A 202 -18.70 9.22 -36.70
N GLU A 203 -19.16 7.99 -36.89
CA GLU A 203 -18.30 6.81 -36.82
C GLU A 203 -17.29 6.77 -37.96
N ARG A 204 -17.72 7.14 -39.17
CA ARG A 204 -16.81 7.25 -40.32
C ARG A 204 -15.75 8.31 -40.08
N ALA A 205 -16.11 9.45 -39.49
CA ALA A 205 -15.15 10.49 -39.11
C ALA A 205 -14.16 10.01 -38.05
N LEU A 206 -14.63 9.30 -37.02
CA LEU A 206 -13.77 8.72 -35.97
C LEU A 206 -12.79 7.69 -36.54
N ILE A 207 -13.27 6.77 -37.37
CA ILE A 207 -12.42 5.75 -38.00
C ILE A 207 -11.41 6.39 -38.93
N LEU A 208 -11.83 7.36 -39.74
CA LEU A 208 -10.92 8.09 -40.63
C LEU A 208 -9.84 8.82 -39.81
N GLY A 209 -10.23 9.56 -38.77
CA GLY A 209 -9.28 10.26 -37.90
C GLY A 209 -8.28 9.31 -37.24
N PHE A 210 -8.76 8.19 -36.69
CA PHE A 210 -7.90 7.18 -36.08
C PHE A 210 -6.96 6.51 -37.10
N THR A 211 -7.46 6.22 -38.29
CA THR A 211 -6.69 5.64 -39.39
C THR A 211 -5.59 6.59 -39.86
N ILE A 212 -5.90 7.88 -40.01
CA ILE A 212 -4.91 8.91 -40.36
C ILE A 212 -3.86 9.00 -39.27
N LEU A 213 -4.26 9.04 -37.99
CA LEU A 213 -3.34 9.10 -36.86
C LEU A 213 -2.37 7.91 -36.87
N LEU A 214 -2.88 6.68 -36.98
CA LEU A 214 -2.04 5.48 -37.03
C LEU A 214 -1.15 5.45 -38.28
N GLY A 215 -1.67 5.89 -39.44
CA GLY A 215 -0.92 6.01 -40.67
C GLY A 215 0.25 7.00 -40.56
N CYS A 216 -0.01 8.19 -40.01
CA CYS A 216 1.01 9.20 -39.75
C CYS A 216 2.06 8.70 -38.74
N LEU A 217 1.62 8.07 -37.64
CA LEU A 217 2.51 7.50 -36.64
C LEU A 217 3.40 6.40 -37.23
N ARG A 218 2.84 5.55 -38.11
CA ARG A 218 3.59 4.52 -38.82
C ARG A 218 4.58 5.12 -39.82
N ALA A 219 4.17 6.12 -40.60
CA ALA A 219 5.05 6.79 -41.56
C ALA A 219 6.23 7.48 -40.86
N TRP A 220 5.96 8.15 -39.72
CA TRP A 220 7.00 8.74 -38.88
C TRP A 220 7.95 7.69 -38.29
N ALA A 221 7.41 6.57 -37.79
CA ALA A 221 8.26 5.50 -37.25
C ALA A 221 9.17 4.88 -38.33
N ILE A 222 8.67 4.77 -39.57
CA ILE A 222 9.48 4.30 -40.71
C ILE A 222 10.56 5.32 -41.08
N SER A 223 10.24 6.62 -41.11
CA SER A 223 11.21 7.66 -41.48
C SER A 223 12.37 7.79 -40.48
N GLN A 224 12.11 7.53 -39.21
CA GLN A 224 13.11 7.54 -38.13
C GLN A 224 13.87 6.21 -37.98
N GLY A 225 13.45 5.14 -38.64
CA GLY A 225 14.11 3.84 -38.57
C GLY A 225 14.26 3.32 -37.13
N GLN A 226 15.50 3.02 -36.71
CA GLN A 226 15.78 2.54 -35.36
C GLN A 226 15.71 3.63 -34.30
N ALA A 227 15.79 4.91 -34.66
CA ALA A 227 15.67 6.01 -33.69
C ALA A 227 14.24 6.14 -33.12
N ALA A 228 13.22 5.64 -33.83
CA ALA A 228 11.85 5.57 -33.32
C ALA A 228 11.61 4.40 -32.36
N ARG A 229 12.55 3.46 -32.22
CA ARG A 229 12.41 2.29 -31.36
C ARG A 229 12.35 2.73 -29.89
N PHE A 230 11.37 2.21 -29.16
CA PHE A 230 11.29 2.44 -27.72
C PHE A 230 12.41 1.72 -26.97
N SER A 231 12.79 2.26 -25.81
CA SER A 231 13.78 1.63 -24.93
C SER A 231 13.33 0.24 -24.47
N ASP A 232 14.28 -0.59 -24.08
CA ASP A 232 13.98 -1.96 -23.62
C ASP A 232 13.10 -1.94 -22.35
N SER A 233 13.26 -0.94 -21.49
CA SER A 233 12.38 -0.70 -20.34
C SER A 233 10.93 -0.46 -20.75
N SER A 234 10.70 0.33 -21.81
CA SER A 234 9.36 0.56 -22.36
C SER A 234 8.80 -0.69 -23.06
N MET A 235 9.66 -1.46 -23.75
CA MET A 235 9.26 -2.72 -24.37
C MET A 235 8.82 -3.78 -23.36
N ARG A 236 9.44 -3.79 -22.17
CA ARG A 236 9.00 -4.64 -21.05
C ARG A 236 7.57 -4.29 -20.60
N ILE A 237 7.25 -3.00 -20.47
CA ILE A 237 5.89 -2.55 -20.09
C ILE A 237 4.90 -2.99 -21.16
N LEU A 238 5.22 -2.77 -22.44
CA LEU A 238 4.39 -3.20 -23.55
C LEU A 238 4.13 -4.72 -23.52
N TRP A 239 5.14 -5.52 -23.23
CA TRP A 239 5.00 -6.97 -23.12
C TRP A 239 4.03 -7.39 -22.00
N GLN A 240 4.10 -6.74 -20.84
CA GLN A 240 3.15 -7.00 -19.75
C GLN A 240 1.71 -6.61 -20.15
N LEU A 241 1.53 -5.49 -20.85
CA LEU A 241 0.22 -5.08 -21.37
C LEU A 241 -0.34 -6.08 -22.39
N ILE A 242 0.51 -6.62 -23.28
CA ILE A 242 0.09 -7.65 -24.25
C ILE A 242 -0.36 -8.92 -23.53
N LYS A 243 0.42 -9.42 -22.57
CA LYS A 243 0.06 -10.61 -21.77
C LYS A 243 -1.26 -10.41 -21.01
N ALA A 244 -1.41 -9.27 -20.34
CA ALA A 244 -2.64 -8.93 -19.61
C ALA A 244 -3.86 -8.81 -20.55
N THR A 245 -3.68 -8.19 -21.72
CA THR A 245 -4.73 -8.09 -22.74
C THR A 245 -5.13 -9.47 -23.26
N PHE A 246 -4.16 -10.34 -23.54
CA PHE A 246 -4.42 -11.71 -23.96
C PHE A 246 -5.25 -12.48 -22.92
N ALA A 247 -4.84 -12.44 -21.65
CA ALA A 247 -5.61 -13.05 -20.55
C ALA A 247 -7.04 -12.48 -20.46
N GLY A 248 -7.17 -11.15 -20.59
CA GLY A 248 -8.46 -10.46 -20.63
C GLY A 248 -9.35 -10.91 -21.80
N CYS A 249 -8.80 -11.11 -23.00
CA CYS A 249 -9.53 -11.60 -24.17
C CYS A 249 -10.03 -13.05 -23.99
N VAL A 250 -9.23 -13.92 -23.37
CA VAL A 250 -9.63 -15.30 -23.05
C VAL A 250 -10.79 -15.29 -22.04
N LEU A 251 -10.65 -14.53 -20.95
CA LEU A 251 -11.72 -14.37 -19.96
C LEU A 251 -12.98 -13.75 -20.57
N LEU A 252 -12.83 -12.74 -21.43
CA LEU A 252 -13.96 -12.12 -22.13
C LEU A 252 -14.70 -13.14 -22.99
N SER A 253 -13.98 -14.01 -23.69
CA SER A 253 -14.55 -15.08 -24.50
C SER A 253 -15.38 -16.03 -23.63
N GLY A 254 -14.86 -16.49 -22.49
CA GLY A 254 -15.63 -17.29 -21.52
C GLY A 254 -16.87 -16.56 -21.00
N CYS A 255 -16.72 -15.28 -20.66
CA CYS A 255 -17.82 -14.42 -20.22
C CYS A 255 -18.89 -14.22 -21.31
N ILE A 256 -18.52 -14.13 -22.59
CA ILE A 256 -19.47 -14.02 -23.72
C ILE A 256 -20.35 -15.27 -23.79
N PHE A 257 -19.76 -16.46 -23.63
CA PHE A 257 -20.54 -17.70 -23.58
C PHE A 257 -21.51 -17.73 -22.40
N LEU A 258 -21.09 -17.31 -21.20
CA LEU A 258 -21.90 -17.40 -19.99
C LEU A 258 -22.94 -16.29 -19.83
N PHE A 259 -22.60 -15.05 -20.17
CA PHE A 259 -23.36 -13.83 -19.84
C PHE A 259 -23.81 -13.03 -21.06
N LYS A 260 -23.45 -13.46 -22.29
CA LYS A 260 -23.87 -12.84 -23.56
C LYS A 260 -23.61 -11.33 -23.58
N LYS A 261 -24.64 -10.51 -23.79
CA LYS A 261 -24.55 -9.04 -23.84
C LYS A 261 -24.00 -8.41 -22.56
N ARG A 262 -24.01 -9.13 -21.43
CA ARG A 262 -23.50 -8.63 -20.13
C ARG A 262 -22.05 -9.03 -19.85
N ALA A 263 -21.39 -9.76 -20.75
CA ALA A 263 -20.04 -10.29 -20.57
C ALA A 263 -19.00 -9.23 -20.19
N GLY A 264 -18.97 -8.10 -20.92
CA GLY A 264 -18.03 -7.02 -20.66
C GLY A 264 -18.22 -6.41 -19.27
N VAL A 265 -19.47 -6.20 -18.85
CA VAL A 265 -19.77 -5.64 -17.52
C VAL A 265 -19.33 -6.61 -16.41
N VAL A 266 -19.60 -7.91 -16.57
CA VAL A 266 -19.16 -8.93 -15.59
C VAL A 266 -17.64 -8.98 -15.49
N LEU A 267 -16.94 -8.99 -16.62
CA LEU A 267 -15.48 -9.03 -16.64
C LEU A 267 -14.86 -7.78 -16.01
N LEU A 268 -15.37 -6.60 -16.33
CA LEU A 268 -14.88 -5.33 -15.77
C LEU A 268 -15.02 -5.29 -14.25
N HIS A 269 -16.19 -5.65 -13.71
CA HIS A 269 -16.41 -5.64 -12.27
C HIS A 269 -15.60 -6.73 -11.55
N ALA A 270 -15.46 -7.91 -12.16
CA ALA A 270 -14.57 -8.94 -11.62
C ALA A 270 -13.11 -8.48 -11.61
N GLY A 271 -12.65 -7.78 -12.65
CA GLY A 271 -11.31 -7.19 -12.72
C GLY A 271 -11.08 -6.10 -11.66
N VAL A 272 -12.03 -5.19 -11.48
CA VAL A 272 -11.97 -4.18 -10.40
C VAL A 272 -11.94 -4.87 -9.03
N GLY A 273 -12.78 -5.88 -8.81
CA GLY A 273 -12.77 -6.66 -7.57
C GLY A 273 -11.44 -7.36 -7.32
N LEU A 274 -10.81 -7.90 -8.37
CA LEU A 274 -9.48 -8.51 -8.30
C LEU A 274 -8.41 -7.48 -7.92
N MET A 275 -8.44 -6.27 -8.51
CA MET A 275 -7.49 -5.20 -8.16
C MET A 275 -7.69 -4.72 -6.72
N MET A 276 -8.94 -4.55 -6.27
CA MET A 276 -9.25 -4.18 -4.89
C MET A 276 -8.78 -5.25 -3.89
N LEU A 277 -8.96 -6.53 -4.22
CA LEU A 277 -8.46 -7.63 -3.39
C LEU A 277 -6.93 -7.65 -3.36
N SER A 278 -6.27 -7.39 -4.49
CA SER A 278 -4.82 -7.28 -4.55
C SER A 278 -4.31 -6.17 -3.64
N GLU A 279 -4.95 -4.99 -3.67
CA GLU A 279 -4.59 -3.87 -2.80
C GLU A 279 -4.77 -4.20 -1.32
N LEU A 280 -5.84 -4.93 -0.97
CA LEU A 280 -6.05 -5.39 0.41
C LEU A 280 -4.96 -6.36 0.87
N ILE A 281 -4.58 -7.31 0.01
CA ILE A 281 -3.52 -8.29 0.31
C ILE A 281 -2.17 -7.57 0.47
N VAL A 282 -1.80 -6.73 -0.50
CA VAL A 282 -0.53 -5.98 -0.46
C VAL A 282 -0.51 -5.04 0.74
N GLY A 283 -1.57 -4.27 0.96
CA GLY A 283 -1.66 -3.31 2.07
C GLY A 283 -1.69 -3.94 3.47
N THR A 284 -1.83 -5.26 3.60
CA THR A 284 -1.80 -5.97 4.89
C THR A 284 -0.62 -6.92 5.04
N MET A 285 -0.01 -7.37 3.94
CA MET A 285 1.07 -8.36 3.95
C MET A 285 2.42 -7.81 3.50
N ALA A 286 2.45 -6.69 2.78
CA ALA A 286 3.71 -6.10 2.32
C ALA A 286 4.44 -5.43 3.48
N VAL A 287 5.74 -5.70 3.57
CA VAL A 287 6.67 -5.02 4.47
C VAL A 287 7.63 -4.24 3.59
N GLU A 288 7.71 -2.93 3.80
CA GLU A 288 8.63 -2.05 3.10
C GLU A 288 9.86 -1.85 3.98
N THR A 289 11.03 -2.20 3.46
CA THR A 289 12.29 -2.07 4.17
C THR A 289 13.34 -1.49 3.24
N GLN A 290 14.34 -0.82 3.82
CA GLN A 290 15.45 -0.22 3.11
C GLN A 290 16.76 -0.89 3.52
N MET A 291 17.74 -0.87 2.62
CA MET A 291 19.09 -1.35 2.88
C MET A 291 20.06 -0.37 2.24
N THR A 292 20.94 0.20 3.05
CA THR A 292 22.01 1.08 2.58
C THR A 292 23.30 0.28 2.58
N ILE A 293 23.97 0.22 1.43
CA ILE A 293 25.25 -0.47 1.27
C ILE A 293 26.26 0.55 0.76
N SER A 294 27.31 0.83 1.54
CA SER A 294 28.42 1.67 1.10
C SER A 294 29.28 0.92 0.08
N GLU A 295 29.88 1.65 -0.86
CA GLU A 295 30.75 1.04 -1.87
C GLU A 295 31.94 0.32 -1.22
N GLY A 296 32.07 -0.98 -1.47
CA GLY A 296 33.13 -1.82 -0.91
C GLY A 296 32.76 -2.53 0.39
N GLU A 297 31.60 -2.23 0.98
CA GLU A 297 31.11 -2.89 2.20
C GLU A 297 30.08 -3.98 1.89
N THR A 298 29.82 -4.82 2.90
CA THR A 298 28.74 -5.81 2.88
C THR A 298 27.85 -5.58 4.09
N THR A 299 26.54 -5.49 3.87
CA THR A 299 25.53 -5.44 4.94
C THR A 299 24.56 -6.61 4.82
N SER A 300 24.05 -7.09 5.96
CA SER A 300 23.14 -8.23 6.06
C SER A 300 21.83 -7.87 6.77
N PHE A 301 21.55 -6.59 6.98
CA PHE A 301 20.33 -6.11 7.63
C PHE A 301 19.53 -5.17 6.74
N VAL A 302 18.22 -5.11 7.00
CA VAL A 302 17.29 -4.16 6.42
C VAL A 302 16.65 -3.36 7.55
N HIS A 303 16.30 -2.12 7.30
CA HIS A 303 15.70 -1.23 8.29
C HIS A 303 14.34 -0.71 7.81
N ASP A 304 13.45 -0.41 8.76
CA ASP A 304 12.18 0.25 8.51
C ASP A 304 12.26 1.66 9.11
N ILE A 305 12.16 2.69 8.26
CA ILE A 305 12.28 4.10 8.69
C ILE A 305 11.17 4.56 9.66
N ARG A 306 10.22 3.68 10.00
CA ARG A 306 9.09 3.93 10.89
C ARG A 306 9.31 3.41 12.30
N GLU A 307 10.25 2.49 12.48
CA GLU A 307 10.58 1.91 13.79
C GLU A 307 12.04 2.18 14.09
N VAL A 308 12.41 2.21 15.36
CA VAL A 308 13.82 2.29 15.74
C VAL A 308 14.24 1.09 16.58
N GLU A 309 15.54 0.86 16.61
CA GLU A 309 16.16 -0.19 17.38
C GLU A 309 17.42 0.33 18.06
N LEU A 310 17.68 -0.14 19.28
CA LEU A 310 18.97 0.05 19.94
C LEU A 310 19.88 -1.10 19.51
N ALA A 311 20.84 -0.80 18.64
CA ALA A 311 21.86 -1.74 18.21
C ALA A 311 23.11 -1.60 19.08
N ILE A 312 23.58 -2.72 19.60
CA ILE A 312 24.81 -2.86 20.38
C ILE A 312 25.79 -3.63 19.52
N VAL A 313 26.82 -2.94 19.04
CA VAL A 313 27.81 -3.46 18.11
C VAL A 313 29.09 -3.78 18.86
N ASP A 314 29.57 -5.00 18.70
CA ASP A 314 30.84 -5.49 19.18
C ASP A 314 31.80 -5.67 17.98
N PRO A 315 32.77 -4.76 17.80
CA PRO A 315 33.71 -4.78 16.68
C PRO A 315 35.00 -5.58 16.98
N THR A 316 34.97 -6.50 17.96
CA THR A 316 36.19 -7.24 18.37
C THR A 316 36.68 -8.26 17.34
N ASP A 317 35.82 -8.81 16.49
CA ASP A 317 36.21 -9.72 15.41
C ASP A 317 36.62 -8.90 14.16
N PRO A 318 37.83 -9.11 13.62
CA PRO A 318 38.32 -8.35 12.45
C PRO A 318 37.61 -8.67 11.13
N LYS A 319 36.72 -9.67 11.08
CA LYS A 319 35.99 -10.07 9.86
C LYS A 319 34.52 -9.70 9.87
N GLU A 320 33.89 -9.67 11.04
CA GLU A 320 32.47 -9.41 11.18
C GLU A 320 32.16 -8.70 12.49
N ASP A 321 31.24 -7.73 12.43
CA ASP A 321 30.73 -7.11 13.65
C ASP A 321 29.62 -7.97 14.25
N LYS A 322 29.70 -8.24 15.56
CA LYS A 322 28.61 -8.91 16.26
C LYS A 322 27.61 -7.87 16.76
N VAL A 323 26.39 -7.91 16.23
CA VAL A 323 25.33 -6.94 16.56
C VAL A 323 24.22 -7.61 17.36
N THR A 324 23.91 -7.05 18.53
CA THR A 324 22.71 -7.41 19.31
C THR A 324 21.74 -6.26 19.27
N VAL A 325 20.49 -6.54 18.92
CA VAL A 325 19.48 -5.52 18.63
C VAL A 325 18.35 -5.60 19.65
N ILE A 326 17.93 -4.44 20.17
CA ILE A 326 16.76 -4.30 21.02
C ILE A 326 15.70 -3.47 20.29
N PRO A 327 14.60 -4.08 19.82
CA PRO A 327 13.52 -3.36 19.16
C PRO A 327 12.89 -2.28 20.06
N GLN A 328 12.40 -1.19 19.47
CA GLN A 328 11.67 -0.14 20.17
C GLN A 328 10.53 -0.69 21.04
N SER A 329 9.77 -1.67 20.55
CA SER A 329 8.67 -2.27 21.33
C SER A 329 9.15 -2.88 22.65
N ILE A 330 10.32 -3.53 22.67
CA ILE A 330 10.94 -4.09 23.89
C ILE A 330 11.52 -2.99 24.77
N LEU A 331 12.19 -2.00 24.18
CA LEU A 331 12.70 -0.82 24.91
C LEU A 331 11.57 -0.10 25.65
N LEU A 332 10.45 0.17 24.97
CA LEU A 332 9.34 0.93 25.55
C LEU A 332 8.47 0.10 26.50
N ALA A 333 8.36 -1.22 26.31
CA ALA A 333 7.61 -2.09 27.22
C ALA A 333 8.27 -2.24 28.60
N ASN A 334 9.59 -2.14 28.65
CA ASN A 334 10.38 -2.28 29.89
C ASN A 334 10.85 -0.94 30.46
N ARG A 335 10.11 0.15 30.20
CA ARG A 335 10.37 1.46 30.82
C ARG A 335 10.44 1.33 32.34
N ASP A 336 11.36 2.08 32.94
CA ASP A 336 11.55 2.16 34.40
C ASP A 336 11.92 0.82 35.07
N THR A 337 12.36 -0.17 34.29
CA THR A 337 12.85 -1.45 34.79
C THR A 337 14.24 -1.75 34.26
N VAL A 338 15.05 -2.42 35.09
CA VAL A 338 16.35 -2.93 34.66
C VAL A 338 16.12 -4.22 33.88
N VAL A 339 16.55 -4.24 32.63
CA VAL A 339 16.48 -5.41 31.75
C VAL A 339 17.82 -6.12 31.78
N SER A 340 17.77 -7.41 32.11
CA SER A 340 18.91 -8.32 32.05
C SER A 340 18.61 -9.47 31.10
N ASP A 341 19.42 -9.60 30.05
CA ASP A 341 19.31 -10.69 29.07
C ASP A 341 20.69 -11.33 28.84
N PRO A 342 20.83 -12.68 28.85
CA PRO A 342 22.11 -13.36 28.63
C PRO A 342 22.83 -12.99 27.32
N GLN A 343 22.12 -12.55 26.29
CA GLN A 343 22.70 -12.15 25.00
C GLN A 343 23.33 -10.75 25.04
N LEU A 344 22.97 -9.92 26.02
CA LEU A 344 23.50 -8.58 26.17
C LEU A 344 24.83 -8.58 26.95
N PRO A 345 25.79 -7.72 26.59
CA PRO A 345 27.05 -7.58 27.32
C PRO A 345 26.88 -6.89 28.69
N PHE A 346 25.80 -6.15 28.89
CA PHE A 346 25.47 -5.42 30.11
C PHE A 346 23.97 -5.42 30.38
N ASP A 347 23.56 -5.04 31.59
CA ASP A 347 22.17 -4.75 31.92
C ASP A 347 21.88 -3.29 31.56
N TYR A 348 20.65 -2.99 31.16
CA TYR A 348 20.27 -1.63 30.78
C TYR A 348 18.94 -1.20 31.40
N GLU A 349 18.79 0.11 31.57
CA GLU A 349 17.56 0.75 32.01
C GLU A 349 17.29 1.95 31.08
N LEU A 350 16.08 2.01 30.51
CA LEU A 350 15.64 3.14 29.70
C LEU A 350 15.21 4.28 30.62
N VAL A 351 16.06 5.31 30.76
CA VAL A 351 15.82 6.45 31.65
C VAL A 351 14.86 7.44 31.04
N LYS A 352 15.02 7.73 29.75
CA LYS A 352 14.17 8.69 29.03
C LYS A 352 14.15 8.39 27.54
N TYR A 353 12.98 8.56 26.93
CA TYR A 353 12.78 8.38 25.49
C TYR A 353 11.99 9.56 24.94
N TYR A 354 12.51 10.18 23.89
CA TYR A 354 11.80 11.19 23.12
C TYR A 354 11.47 10.62 21.74
N PRO A 355 10.19 10.52 21.36
CA PRO A 355 9.79 10.06 20.02
C PRO A 355 10.35 10.92 18.90
N ASN A 356 10.42 12.23 19.14
CA ASN A 356 11.08 13.19 18.28
C ASN A 356 11.86 14.19 19.14
N ALA A 357 13.11 14.48 18.77
CA ALA A 357 13.95 15.41 19.49
C ALA A 357 14.90 16.17 18.56
N SER A 358 15.27 17.38 19.00
CA SER A 358 16.34 18.16 18.41
C SER A 358 17.59 18.06 19.27
N LEU A 359 18.68 17.66 18.63
CA LEU A 359 19.98 17.55 19.29
C LEU A 359 20.70 18.91 19.31
N ARG A 360 20.99 19.42 20.51
CA ARG A 360 21.71 20.69 20.71
C ARG A 360 22.90 20.52 21.63
N LYS A 361 23.94 21.33 21.42
CA LYS A 361 25.08 21.37 22.34
C LYS A 361 24.65 21.97 23.68
N VAL A 362 25.04 21.35 24.78
CA VAL A 362 24.75 21.82 26.15
C VAL A 362 25.30 23.23 26.39
N SER A 363 26.44 23.57 25.77
CA SER A 363 27.05 24.89 25.83
C SER A 363 26.23 25.99 25.14
N SER A 364 25.30 25.62 24.24
CA SER A 364 24.47 26.55 23.47
C SER A 364 23.11 26.87 24.11
N LEU A 365 22.77 26.24 25.25
CA LEU A 365 21.50 26.44 25.94
C LEU A 365 21.50 27.73 26.78
N THR A 366 20.37 28.45 26.80
CA THR A 366 20.20 29.60 27.71
C THR A 366 20.07 29.14 29.17
N PRO A 367 20.27 30.03 30.15
CA PRO A 367 20.06 29.70 31.56
C PRO A 367 18.64 29.25 31.90
N GLU A 368 17.61 29.74 31.17
CA GLU A 368 16.24 29.24 31.32
C GLU A 368 16.09 27.82 30.79
N GLU A 369 16.58 27.56 29.56
CA GLU A 369 16.51 26.23 28.94
C GLU A 369 17.22 25.16 29.78
N LYS A 370 18.35 25.51 30.43
CA LYS A 370 19.07 24.59 31.33
C LYS A 370 18.29 24.23 32.60
N LYS A 371 17.36 25.08 33.03
CA LYS A 371 16.49 24.78 34.18
C LYS A 371 15.28 23.95 33.76
N GLU A 372 14.79 24.17 32.54
CA GLU A 372 13.64 23.45 31.99
C GLU A 372 14.00 22.03 31.55
N PHE A 373 15.17 21.86 30.93
CA PHE A 373 15.65 20.59 30.39
C PHE A 373 16.91 20.13 31.13
N GLU A 374 16.72 19.42 32.24
CA GLU A 374 17.80 18.74 32.94
C GLU A 374 18.38 17.63 32.07
N ASN A 375 19.71 17.57 31.93
CA ASN A 375 20.41 16.57 31.13
C ASN A 375 20.63 15.29 31.95
N PRO A 376 19.98 14.15 31.62
CA PRO A 376 20.16 12.91 32.36
C PRO A 376 21.51 12.25 32.13
N ALA A 377 22.23 12.60 31.06
CA ALA A 377 23.48 11.92 30.71
C ALA A 377 24.61 12.22 31.70
N THR A 378 25.32 11.18 32.11
CA THR A 378 26.48 11.25 33.02
C THR A 378 27.78 10.82 32.36
N ALA A 379 27.72 10.30 31.13
CA ALA A 379 28.86 9.79 30.39
C ALA A 379 28.65 9.94 28.86
N GLY A 380 29.75 9.81 28.12
CA GLY A 380 29.72 9.78 26.66
C GLY A 380 29.38 11.13 26.02
N ILE A 381 28.87 11.06 24.78
CA ILE A 381 28.54 12.24 23.96
C ILE A 381 27.41 13.07 24.57
N GLY A 382 26.59 12.46 25.43
CA GLY A 382 25.53 13.12 26.18
C GLY A 382 26.02 14.18 27.17
N LEU A 383 27.33 14.25 27.46
CA LEU A 383 27.89 15.35 28.26
C LEU A 383 27.96 16.67 27.45
N ASP A 384 28.20 16.58 26.15
CA ASP A 384 28.32 17.72 25.25
C ASP A 384 27.01 18.05 24.52
N TRP A 385 26.12 17.05 24.37
CA TRP A 385 24.87 17.15 23.63
C TRP A 385 23.66 16.77 24.50
N ILE A 386 22.53 17.46 24.28
CA ILE A 386 21.25 17.19 24.93
C ILE A 386 20.17 16.97 23.86
N ALA A 387 19.24 16.05 24.12
CA ALA A 387 18.04 15.88 23.32
C ALA A 387 16.89 16.72 23.90
N LEU A 388 16.37 17.66 23.11
CA LEU A 388 15.21 18.46 23.46
C LEU A 388 13.97 17.92 22.74
N PRO A 389 12.85 17.64 23.44
CA PRO A 389 11.66 17.09 22.81
C PRO A 389 11.10 18.03 21.75
N MET A 390 10.73 17.48 20.60
CA MET A 390 9.99 18.16 19.54
C MET A 390 8.62 17.53 19.33
N GLN A 391 7.73 18.27 18.67
CA GLN A 391 6.48 17.67 18.18
C GLN A 391 6.81 16.66 17.09
N SER A 392 6.12 15.51 17.10
CA SER A 392 6.22 14.54 16.01
C SER A 392 5.81 15.17 14.68
N ALA A 393 6.44 14.70 13.61
CA ALA A 393 6.14 15.07 12.24
C ALA A 393 4.65 14.86 11.94
N THR A 394 4.08 15.79 11.20
CA THR A 394 2.69 15.74 10.75
C THR A 394 2.61 15.34 9.30
N GLY A 395 1.49 14.73 8.89
CA GLY A 395 1.28 14.38 7.48
C GLY A 395 1.22 15.58 6.53
N THR A 396 1.15 16.81 7.05
CA THR A 396 1.18 18.05 6.26
C THR A 396 2.56 18.71 6.16
N ASP A 397 3.60 18.13 6.75
CA ASP A 397 4.93 18.71 6.73
C ASP A 397 5.57 18.60 5.34
N MET A 398 5.85 19.76 4.72
CA MET A 398 6.31 19.88 3.34
C MET A 398 7.69 19.23 3.07
N GLY A 399 8.42 18.83 4.12
CA GLY A 399 9.74 18.22 4.03
C GLY A 399 9.77 16.71 4.11
N GLY A 400 8.63 16.03 4.37
CA GLY A 400 8.62 14.59 4.66
C GLY A 400 9.55 14.24 5.83
N GLY A 401 9.66 15.14 6.82
CA GLY A 401 10.56 14.98 7.95
C GLY A 401 10.20 13.71 8.72
N VAL A 402 11.20 12.87 8.96
CA VAL A 402 11.04 11.68 9.82
C VAL A 402 11.34 12.11 11.25
N ASP A 403 10.57 11.60 12.20
CA ASP A 403 10.86 11.79 13.62
C ASP A 403 12.28 11.32 13.92
N THR A 404 13.06 12.15 14.62
CA THR A 404 14.42 11.83 15.06
C THR A 404 14.39 11.51 16.55
N PRO A 405 14.15 10.24 16.94
CA PRO A 405 14.10 9.87 18.33
C PRO A 405 15.48 9.93 18.98
N SER A 406 15.45 10.18 20.29
CA SER A 406 16.62 10.05 21.16
C SER A 406 16.25 9.29 22.43
N ALA A 407 17.19 8.54 22.97
CA ALA A 407 17.03 7.81 24.21
C ALA A 407 18.22 8.01 25.15
N TYR A 408 17.93 7.97 26.45
CA TYR A 408 18.93 7.95 27.51
C TYR A 408 18.95 6.55 28.12
N ILE A 409 20.05 5.84 27.93
CA ILE A 409 20.23 4.47 28.36
C ILE A 409 21.23 4.45 29.51
N LYS A 410 20.78 3.97 30.66
CA LYS A 410 21.66 3.69 31.79
C LYS A 410 22.23 2.29 31.62
N VAL A 411 23.55 2.20 31.62
CA VAL A 411 24.28 0.93 31.49
C VAL A 411 24.73 0.48 32.87
N ILE A 412 24.48 -0.79 33.18
CA ILE A 412 24.80 -1.43 34.46
C ILE A 412 25.66 -2.66 34.18
N ASP A 413 26.81 -2.73 34.84
CA ASP A 413 27.71 -3.87 34.72
C ASP A 413 27.10 -5.09 35.41
N LYS A 414 27.05 -6.23 34.71
CA LYS A 414 26.44 -7.47 35.22
C LYS A 414 27.21 -8.11 36.37
N LYS A 415 28.53 -7.95 36.42
CA LYS A 415 29.40 -8.57 37.42
C LYS A 415 29.45 -7.76 38.70
N THR A 416 29.49 -6.44 38.59
CA THR A 416 29.59 -5.55 39.75
C THR A 416 28.22 -5.04 40.21
N SER A 417 27.20 -5.09 39.34
CA SER A 417 25.90 -4.43 39.53
C SER A 417 26.00 -2.92 39.74
N GLU A 418 27.13 -2.31 39.36
CA GLU A 418 27.36 -0.87 39.46
C GLU A 418 26.96 -0.16 38.16
N PRO A 419 26.30 1.01 38.25
CA PRO A 419 25.96 1.81 37.07
C PRO A 419 27.23 2.40 36.45
N SER A 420 27.50 2.07 35.19
CA SER A 420 28.64 2.60 34.43
C SER A 420 28.40 4.05 33.98
N GLY A 421 27.14 4.41 33.75
CA GLY A 421 26.74 5.76 33.38
C GLY A 421 25.42 5.79 32.62
N ILE A 422 24.91 7.01 32.40
CA ILE A 422 23.76 7.28 31.54
C ILE A 422 24.28 7.89 30.24
N TYR A 423 23.96 7.23 29.13
CA TYR A 423 24.45 7.54 27.80
C TYR A 423 23.31 8.03 26.91
N LEU A 424 23.58 9.06 26.11
CA LEU A 424 22.68 9.54 25.07
C LEU A 424 22.91 8.72 23.80
N VAL A 425 21.84 8.18 23.24
CA VAL A 425 21.81 7.59 21.90
C VAL A 425 20.75 8.32 21.07
N ASP A 426 21.08 8.63 19.83
CA ASP A 426 20.27 9.49 18.96
C ASP A 426 20.28 8.99 17.52
N LEU A 427 19.14 9.10 16.85
CA LEU A 427 19.01 8.64 15.46
C LEU A 427 19.86 9.47 14.50
N GLN A 428 19.87 10.80 14.65
CA GLN A 428 20.60 11.68 13.74
C GLN A 428 22.11 11.44 13.83
N MET A 429 22.63 11.20 15.04
CA MET A 429 24.03 10.78 15.23
C MET A 429 24.31 9.42 14.58
N SER A 430 23.40 8.45 14.75
CA SER A 430 23.58 7.11 14.18
C SER A 430 23.57 7.11 12.65
N LEU A 431 22.75 7.96 12.01
CA LEU A 431 22.76 8.17 10.55
C LEU A 431 24.05 8.82 10.03
N GLN A 432 24.82 9.46 10.90
CA GLN A 432 26.17 9.98 10.60
C GLN A 432 27.28 9.00 11.01
N GLU A 433 26.91 7.74 11.31
CA GLU A 433 27.81 6.67 11.78
C GLU A 433 28.50 6.99 13.12
N ILE A 434 27.96 7.96 13.88
CA ILE A 434 28.47 8.32 15.20
C ILE A 434 27.83 7.41 16.25
N GLY A 435 28.58 6.39 16.66
CA GLY A 435 28.21 5.48 17.75
C GLY A 435 28.54 6.06 19.11
N GLN A 436 27.79 5.64 20.13
CA GLN A 436 28.09 5.94 21.52
C GLN A 436 28.98 4.83 22.10
N PRO A 437 30.28 5.08 22.35
CA PRO A 437 31.17 4.08 22.91
C PRO A 437 30.84 3.81 24.38
N VAL A 438 30.79 2.54 24.75
CA VAL A 438 30.63 2.08 26.14
C VAL A 438 31.60 0.95 26.40
N VAL A 439 32.37 1.07 27.49
CA VAL A 439 33.36 0.06 27.88
C VAL A 439 32.76 -0.81 28.97
N VAL A 440 32.66 -2.11 28.70
CA VAL A 440 32.22 -3.12 29.68
C VAL A 440 33.24 -4.24 29.70
N ASP A 441 33.73 -4.60 30.88
CA ASP A 441 34.74 -5.65 31.04
C ASP A 441 36.00 -5.48 30.17
N GLY A 442 36.40 -4.24 29.89
CA GLY A 442 37.55 -3.92 29.04
C GLY A 442 37.31 -4.07 27.53
N THR A 443 36.09 -4.40 27.11
CA THR A 443 35.67 -4.43 25.71
C THR A 443 34.86 -3.18 25.38
N THR A 444 35.14 -2.54 24.25
CA THR A 444 34.41 -1.34 23.80
C THR A 444 33.29 -1.75 22.86
N TYR A 445 32.06 -1.45 23.25
CA TYR A 445 30.86 -1.62 22.45
C TYR A 445 30.42 -0.26 21.88
N GLN A 446 29.79 -0.26 20.71
CA GLN A 446 29.16 0.93 20.13
C GLN A 446 27.64 0.78 20.21
N LEU A 447 26.98 1.76 20.84
CA LEU A 447 25.52 1.84 20.82
C LEU A 447 25.05 2.78 19.72
N TYR A 448 24.07 2.33 18.95
CA TYR A 448 23.39 3.10 17.93
C TYR A 448 21.89 3.04 18.17
N LEU A 449 21.21 4.17 18.09
CA LEU A 449 19.76 4.22 17.96
C LEU A 449 19.49 4.41 16.47
N ARG A 450 19.09 3.35 15.77
CA ARG A 450 18.95 3.37 14.30
C ARG A 450 17.59 2.86 13.87
N PHE A 451 17.27 2.97 12.59
CA PHE A 451 16.10 2.32 11.99
C PHE A 451 16.29 0.80 11.85
#